data_AF-A0A1F3IVU1-F1
#
_entry.id   AF-A0A1F3IVU1-F1
#
_cell.length_a   1.000
_cell.length_b   1.000
_cell.length_c   1.000
_cell.angle_alpha   90.00
_cell.angle_beta   90.00
_cell.angle_gamma   90.00
#
_symmetry.space_group_name_H-M   'P 1'
#
loop_
_entity.id
_entity.type
_entity.pdbx_description
1 polymer ?
#
loop_
_entity_poly.entity_id
_entity_poly.type
_entity_poly.pdbx_seq_one_letter_code
_entity_poly.pdbx_strand_id
1 'polypeptide(L)'
;MKIRILTLAITVLFIGTTLISCQTSERKSNNVQENLQEVKNKIEKAQISLSKAQHDALDDFQLFKNNAKDRINANEKSILQFKEKIVTANNEKKSEFEEKLSDLENKNTELKNKLNEYKEVSTDKWAIFKKEFDHDMNELGEALKNLTSNNI
;
A
#
# COMPACT_ATOMS: atom_id res chain seq x y z
N MET A 1 -40.07 -24.39 24.42
CA MET A 1 -39.27 -25.03 25.49
C MET A 1 -37.85 -24.44 25.43
N LYS A 2 -37.54 -23.53 26.36
CA LYS A 2 -36.22 -23.09 26.91
C LYS A 2 -35.03 -23.04 25.92
N ILE A 3 -34.68 -21.91 25.28
CA ILE A 3 -33.90 -20.73 25.75
C ILE A 3 -32.70 -21.10 26.64
N ARG A 4 -31.47 -20.68 26.26
CA ARG A 4 -30.57 -19.83 27.06
C ARG A 4 -29.58 -19.03 26.17
N ILE A 5 -29.98 -17.80 25.88
CA ILE A 5 -29.09 -16.64 25.68
C ILE A 5 -28.39 -16.42 27.03
N LEU A 6 -27.05 -16.39 27.06
CA LEU A 6 -26.32 -16.01 28.27
C LEU A 6 -26.05 -14.51 28.22
N THR A 7 -26.86 -13.79 28.99
CA THR A 7 -26.89 -12.34 29.13
C THR A 7 -25.68 -11.81 29.91
N LEU A 8 -25.20 -10.65 29.46
CA LEU A 8 -24.57 -9.55 30.19
C LEU A 8 -24.62 -9.62 31.73
N ALA A 9 -23.49 -9.41 32.41
CA ALA A 9 -23.45 -8.75 33.71
C ALA A 9 -22.05 -8.17 34.00
N ILE A 10 -21.94 -6.84 33.91
CA ILE A 10 -20.91 -6.06 34.60
C ILE A 10 -21.27 -6.10 36.08
N THR A 11 -20.37 -6.62 36.91
CA THR A 11 -20.41 -6.41 38.36
C THR A 11 -18.98 -6.24 38.87
N VAL A 12 -18.57 -4.98 38.95
CA VAL A 12 -17.46 -4.53 39.79
C VAL A 12 -18.04 -4.18 41.18
N LEU A 13 -17.27 -4.48 42.24
CA LEU A 13 -17.46 -4.24 43.68
C LEU A 13 -18.20 -5.34 44.49
N PHE A 14 -17.48 -6.02 45.40
CA PHE A 14 -17.22 -5.52 46.75
C PHE A 14 -16.02 -6.22 47.42
N ILE A 15 -15.47 -5.49 48.38
CA ILE A 15 -14.23 -5.66 49.15
C ILE A 15 -14.34 -6.83 50.14
N GLY A 16 -13.37 -7.74 50.10
CA GLY A 16 -13.12 -8.72 51.15
C GLY A 16 -11.93 -8.30 52.00
N THR A 17 -12.18 -7.56 53.08
CA THR A 17 -11.19 -7.34 54.14
C THR A 17 -10.94 -8.65 54.89
N THR A 18 -9.88 -9.36 54.53
CA THR A 18 -9.30 -10.37 55.43
C THR A 18 -8.16 -9.72 56.20
N LEU A 19 -8.47 -9.39 57.46
CA LEU A 19 -7.50 -8.97 58.45
C LEU A 19 -6.73 -10.21 58.92
N ILE A 20 -5.54 -10.42 58.38
CA ILE A 20 -4.50 -11.24 59.03
C ILE A 20 -3.45 -10.27 59.55
N SER A 21 -3.59 -9.91 60.82
CA SER A 21 -2.50 -9.43 61.69
C SER A 21 -1.52 -10.62 61.87
N CYS A 22 -0.19 -10.51 61.75
CA CYS A 22 0.69 -9.45 62.22
C CYS A 22 2.05 -9.46 61.47
N GLN A 23 2.61 -8.26 61.34
CA GLN A 23 4.04 -7.90 61.28
C GLN A 23 4.86 -7.93 59.96
N THR A 24 5.28 -6.69 59.65
CA THR A 24 6.46 -6.22 58.88
C THR A 24 6.29 -5.84 57.40
N SER A 25 5.96 -4.55 57.25
CA SER A 25 6.59 -3.58 56.32
C SER A 25 6.35 -3.76 54.82
N GLU A 26 5.37 -3.00 54.31
CA GLU A 26 5.57 -2.01 53.23
C GLU A 26 6.73 -2.27 52.24
N ARG A 27 6.69 -3.38 51.49
CA ARG A 27 7.57 -3.58 50.33
C ARG A 27 6.83 -4.30 49.22
N LYS A 28 5.93 -3.61 48.52
CA LYS A 28 5.50 -3.95 47.15
C LYS A 28 4.54 -2.97 46.46
N SER A 29 4.35 -1.75 46.98
CA SER A 29 3.48 -0.74 46.32
C SER A 29 4.14 -0.07 45.11
N ASN A 30 5.48 0.01 45.05
CA ASN A 30 6.17 0.70 43.95
C ASN A 30 6.21 -0.14 42.67
N ASN A 31 6.35 -1.46 42.80
CA ASN A 31 6.58 -2.36 41.67
C ASN A 31 5.32 -2.59 40.80
N VAL A 32 4.12 -2.62 41.40
CA VAL A 32 2.86 -2.77 40.63
C VAL A 32 2.51 -1.48 39.90
N GLN A 33 2.79 -0.33 40.50
CA GLN A 33 2.51 0.99 39.91
C GLN A 33 3.53 1.35 38.81
N GLU A 34 4.81 1.00 38.99
CA GLU A 34 5.84 1.06 37.93
C GLU A 34 5.47 0.14 36.76
N ASN A 35 5.09 -1.12 37.02
CA ASN A 35 4.68 -2.05 35.96
C ASN A 35 3.44 -1.55 35.20
N LEU A 36 2.46 -0.94 35.89
CA LEU A 36 1.29 -0.36 35.22
C LEU A 36 1.65 0.86 34.36
N GLN A 37 2.57 1.70 34.83
CA GLN A 37 3.05 2.86 34.08
C GLN A 37 3.88 2.43 32.85
N GLU A 38 4.71 1.40 32.99
CA GLU A 38 5.48 0.83 31.88
C GLU A 38 4.57 0.22 30.81
N VAL A 39 3.53 -0.52 31.21
CA VAL A 39 2.53 -1.08 30.29
C VAL A 39 1.77 0.04 29.56
N LYS A 40 1.34 1.10 30.25
CA LYS A 40 0.70 2.27 29.61
C LYS A 40 1.62 2.93 28.59
N ASN A 41 2.87 3.18 28.96
CA ASN A 41 3.87 3.78 28.07
C ASN A 41 4.14 2.90 26.84
N LYS A 42 4.17 1.57 27.00
CA LYS A 42 4.31 0.62 25.88
C LYS A 42 3.11 0.65 24.94
N ILE A 43 1.88 0.72 25.48
CA ILE A 43 0.65 0.82 24.68
C ILE A 43 0.62 2.15 23.91
N GLU A 44 0.94 3.27 24.55
CA GLU A 44 0.97 4.59 23.90
C GLU A 44 2.02 4.65 22.79
N LYS A 45 3.24 4.16 23.05
CA LYS A 45 4.28 4.04 22.01
C LYS A 45 3.83 3.16 20.86
N ALA A 46 3.19 2.03 21.14
CA ALA A 46 2.68 1.14 20.10
C ALA A 46 1.59 1.81 19.26
N GLN A 47 0.69 2.59 19.88
CA GLN A 47 -0.35 3.35 19.17
C GLN A 47 0.27 4.45 18.29
N ILE A 48 1.22 5.23 18.83
CA ILE A 48 1.93 6.27 18.06
C ILE A 48 2.68 5.65 16.88
N SER A 49 3.40 4.55 17.10
CA SER A 49 4.11 3.82 16.05
C SER A 49 3.15 3.26 15.00
N LEU A 50 1.99 2.75 15.40
CA LEU A 50 0.97 2.26 14.47
C LEU A 50 0.38 3.41 13.64
N SER A 51 0.00 4.52 14.26
CA SER A 51 -0.54 5.69 13.55
C SER A 51 0.49 6.29 12.60
N LYS A 52 1.76 6.37 12.99
CA LYS A 52 2.83 6.82 12.10
C LYS A 52 3.01 5.86 10.92
N ALA A 53 3.07 4.56 11.17
CA ALA A 53 3.19 3.56 10.09
C ALA A 53 2.03 3.62 9.10
N GLN A 54 0.81 3.89 9.60
CA GLN A 54 -0.36 4.10 8.74
C GLN A 54 -0.23 5.36 7.88
N HIS A 55 0.24 6.47 8.46
CA HIS A 55 0.45 7.71 7.73
C HIS A 55 1.55 7.57 6.67
N ASP A 56 2.70 7.01 7.04
CA ASP A 56 3.83 6.79 6.14
C ASP A 56 3.42 5.88 4.95
N ALA A 57 2.58 4.86 5.20
CA ALA A 57 2.05 3.98 4.16
C ALA A 57 1.07 4.70 3.20
N LEU A 58 0.23 5.60 3.72
CA LEU A 58 -0.66 6.42 2.89
C LEU A 58 0.14 7.38 2.00
N ASP A 59 1.17 8.02 2.54
CA ASP A 59 2.02 8.95 1.81
C ASP A 59 2.82 8.24 0.71
N ASP A 60 3.40 7.08 1.01
CA ASP A 60 4.10 6.23 0.02
C ASP A 60 3.16 5.81 -1.12
N PHE A 61 1.93 5.40 -0.79
CA PHE A 61 0.93 5.03 -1.80
C PHE A 61 0.55 6.21 -2.71
N GLN A 62 0.29 7.39 -2.14
CA GLN A 62 -0.06 8.58 -2.90
C GLN A 62 1.09 9.03 -3.81
N LEU A 63 2.32 9.05 -3.28
CA LEU A 63 3.52 9.38 -4.05
C LEU A 63 3.71 8.42 -5.22
N PHE A 64 3.63 7.11 -4.96
CA PHE A 64 3.72 6.10 -6.01
C PHE A 64 2.65 6.30 -7.08
N LYS A 65 1.39 6.52 -6.67
CA LYS A 65 0.28 6.70 -7.61
C LYS A 65 0.45 7.92 -8.51
N ASN A 66 0.97 9.02 -7.96
CA ASN A 66 1.24 10.22 -8.75
C ASN A 66 2.38 9.98 -9.76
N ASN A 67 3.50 9.39 -9.31
CA ASN A 67 4.61 9.04 -10.20
C ASN A 67 4.18 8.07 -11.32
N ALA A 68 3.36 7.07 -10.98
CA ALA A 68 2.82 6.12 -11.94
C ALA A 68 1.93 6.79 -12.99
N LYS A 69 1.05 7.73 -12.56
CA LYS A 69 0.22 8.53 -13.49
C LYS A 69 1.08 9.37 -14.42
N ASP A 70 2.13 10.02 -13.91
CA ASP A 70 3.02 10.84 -14.73
C ASP A 70 3.72 10.01 -15.80
N ARG A 71 4.18 8.80 -15.45
CA ARG A 71 4.77 7.83 -16.39
C ARG A 71 3.76 7.33 -17.43
N ILE A 72 2.54 6.99 -17.02
CA ILE A 72 1.45 6.62 -17.95
C ILE A 72 1.18 7.77 -18.94
N ASN A 73 1.06 9.01 -18.46
CA ASN A 73 0.83 10.17 -19.31
C ASN A 73 2.00 10.42 -20.28
N ALA A 74 3.23 10.19 -19.84
CA ALA A 74 4.41 10.26 -20.71
C ALA A 74 4.35 9.19 -21.81
N ASN A 75 3.98 7.95 -21.46
CA ASN A 75 3.79 6.88 -22.43
C ASN A 75 2.67 7.19 -23.43
N GLU A 76 1.53 7.73 -22.97
CA GLU A 76 0.43 8.17 -23.85
C GLU A 76 0.94 9.18 -24.89
N LYS A 77 1.82 10.13 -24.51
CA LYS A 77 2.44 11.07 -25.45
C LYS A 77 3.36 10.38 -26.45
N SER A 78 4.20 9.44 -26.01
CA SER A 78 5.09 8.69 -26.91
C SER A 78 4.30 7.79 -27.88
N ILE A 79 3.19 7.20 -27.45
CA ILE A 79 2.27 6.44 -28.30
C ILE A 79 1.68 7.33 -29.39
N LEU A 80 1.22 8.54 -29.04
CA LEU A 80 0.71 9.51 -30.02
C LEU A 80 1.78 9.89 -31.06
N GLN A 81 3.03 10.15 -30.61
CA GLN A 81 4.14 10.42 -31.51
C GLN A 81 4.45 9.23 -32.43
N PHE A 82 4.38 8.00 -31.91
CA PHE A 82 4.59 6.81 -32.73
C PHE A 82 3.49 6.64 -33.77
N LYS A 83 2.23 6.91 -33.41
CA LYS A 83 1.09 6.91 -34.33
C LYS A 83 1.28 7.89 -35.49
N GLU A 84 1.79 9.09 -35.22
CA GLU A 84 2.13 10.06 -36.27
C GLU A 84 3.21 9.55 -37.23
N LYS A 85 4.24 8.86 -36.71
CA LYS A 85 5.29 8.23 -37.53
C LYS A 85 4.75 7.10 -38.42
N ILE A 86 3.74 6.36 -37.96
CA ILE A 86 3.12 5.29 -38.76
C ILE A 86 2.39 5.86 -39.97
N VAL A 87 1.73 7.01 -39.82
CA VAL A 87 1.03 7.67 -40.94
C VAL A 87 1.99 8.03 -42.07
N THR A 88 3.24 8.36 -41.76
CA THR A 88 4.27 8.74 -42.73
C THR A 88 5.19 7.58 -43.15
N ALA A 89 5.02 6.39 -42.56
CA ALA A 89 5.81 5.21 -42.89
C ALA A 89 5.43 4.63 -44.27
N ASN A 90 6.38 3.94 -44.91
CA ASN A 90 6.11 3.21 -46.13
C ASN A 90 5.19 1.98 -45.88
N ASN A 91 4.51 1.51 -46.91
CA ASN A 91 3.51 0.44 -46.79
C ASN A 91 4.10 -0.89 -46.27
N GLU A 92 5.39 -1.17 -46.54
CA GLU A 92 6.05 -2.41 -46.14
C GLU A 92 6.19 -2.55 -44.61
N LYS A 93 6.42 -1.45 -43.88
CA LYS A 93 6.58 -1.46 -42.42
C LYS A 93 5.31 -1.10 -41.66
N LYS A 94 4.30 -0.60 -42.36
CA LYS A 94 3.09 -0.05 -41.74
C LYS A 94 2.33 -1.09 -40.90
N SER A 95 2.13 -2.29 -41.44
CA SER A 95 1.43 -3.37 -40.72
C SER A 95 2.17 -3.77 -39.44
N GLU A 96 3.50 -3.90 -39.48
CA GLU A 96 4.31 -4.25 -38.31
C GLU A 96 4.25 -3.15 -37.24
N PHE A 97 4.27 -1.88 -37.66
CA PHE A 97 4.15 -0.77 -36.72
C PHE A 97 2.74 -0.62 -36.13
N GLU A 98 1.69 -0.91 -36.90
CA GLU A 98 0.31 -0.90 -36.40
C GLU A 98 0.09 -1.99 -35.34
N GLU A 99 0.64 -3.19 -35.54
CA GLU A 99 0.64 -4.26 -34.53
C GLU A 99 1.36 -3.82 -33.25
N LYS A 100 2.59 -3.31 -33.39
CA LYS A 100 3.36 -2.77 -32.25
C LYS A 100 2.64 -1.62 -31.54
N LEU A 101 1.98 -0.73 -32.28
CA LEU A 101 1.20 0.36 -31.69
C LEU A 101 0.09 -0.20 -30.81
N SER A 102 -0.65 -1.19 -31.31
CA SER A 102 -1.74 -1.82 -30.55
C SER A 102 -1.23 -2.47 -29.26
N ASP A 103 -0.11 -3.18 -29.31
CA ASP A 103 0.50 -3.79 -28.12
C ASP A 103 0.88 -2.75 -27.06
N LEU A 104 1.44 -1.62 -27.48
CA LEU A 104 1.86 -0.55 -26.58
C LEU A 104 0.66 0.18 -25.96
N GLU A 105 -0.39 0.42 -26.75
CA GLU A 105 -1.66 0.99 -26.28
C GLU A 105 -2.32 0.08 -25.24
N ASN A 106 -2.36 -1.23 -25.52
CA ASN A 106 -2.92 -2.23 -24.61
C ASN A 106 -2.13 -2.28 -23.29
N LYS A 107 -0.80 -2.42 -23.34
CA LYS A 107 0.04 -2.45 -22.13
C LYS A 107 -0.09 -1.18 -21.28
N ASN A 108 -0.13 -0.01 -21.90
CA ASN A 108 -0.31 1.24 -21.15
C ASN A 108 -1.69 1.32 -20.49
N THR A 109 -2.73 0.81 -21.16
CA THR A 109 -4.09 0.72 -20.64
C THR A 109 -4.18 -0.27 -19.49
N GLU A 110 -3.55 -1.43 -19.61
CA GLU A 110 -3.45 -2.43 -18.54
C GLU A 110 -2.77 -1.85 -17.30
N LEU A 111 -1.67 -1.11 -17.45
CA LEU A 111 -1.00 -0.43 -16.33
C LEU A 111 -1.90 0.61 -15.68
N LYS A 112 -2.65 1.38 -16.47
CA LYS A 112 -3.62 2.35 -15.95
C LYS A 112 -4.72 1.67 -15.14
N ASN A 113 -5.23 0.54 -15.62
CA ASN A 113 -6.25 -0.25 -14.91
C ASN A 113 -5.66 -0.89 -13.64
N LYS A 114 -4.49 -1.53 -13.73
CA LYS A 114 -3.75 -2.11 -12.60
C LYS A 114 -3.52 -1.09 -11.48
N LEU A 115 -3.19 0.17 -11.82
CA LEU A 115 -3.04 1.26 -10.85
C LEU A 115 -4.38 1.70 -10.21
N ASN A 116 -5.46 1.73 -10.99
CA ASN A 116 -6.77 2.19 -10.52
C ASN A 116 -7.51 1.14 -9.69
N GLU A 117 -7.30 -0.14 -10.00
CA GLU A 117 -7.97 -1.27 -9.37
C GLU A 117 -7.28 -1.75 -8.09
N TYR A 118 -6.04 -1.33 -7.85
CA TYR A 118 -5.32 -1.67 -6.62
C TYR A 118 -6.03 -1.14 -5.37
N LYS A 119 -6.52 -2.06 -4.54
CA LYS A 119 -7.28 -1.79 -3.31
C LYS A 119 -6.71 -2.48 -2.07
N GLU A 120 -5.65 -3.26 -2.23
CA GLU A 120 -5.08 -4.09 -1.18
C GLU A 120 -4.18 -3.28 -0.24
N VAL A 121 -4.32 -3.51 1.07
CA VAL A 121 -3.73 -2.63 2.10
C VAL A 121 -2.55 -3.26 2.86
N SER A 122 -2.26 -4.54 2.64
CA SER A 122 -1.15 -5.21 3.33
C SER A 122 0.21 -4.83 2.75
N THR A 123 1.20 -4.58 3.61
CA THR A 123 2.56 -4.16 3.22
C THR A 123 3.25 -5.12 2.26
N ASP A 124 3.10 -6.45 2.43
CA ASP A 124 3.75 -7.44 1.58
C ASP A 124 3.20 -7.42 0.15
N LYS A 125 1.88 -7.40 -0.01
CA LYS A 125 1.23 -7.27 -1.32
C LYS A 125 1.58 -5.93 -1.99
N TRP A 126 1.71 -4.87 -1.20
CA TRP A 126 2.10 -3.56 -1.72
C TRP A 126 3.52 -3.56 -2.29
N ALA A 127 4.47 -4.17 -1.58
CA ALA A 127 5.85 -4.28 -2.07
C ALA A 127 5.94 -5.08 -3.38
N ILE A 128 5.20 -6.19 -3.48
CA ILE A 128 5.12 -7.00 -4.70
C ILE A 128 4.50 -6.19 -5.85
N PHE A 129 3.37 -5.54 -5.60
CA PHE A 129 2.69 -4.71 -6.58
C PHE A 129 3.61 -3.62 -7.14
N LYS A 130 4.29 -2.86 -6.27
CA LYS A 130 5.22 -1.81 -6.70
C LYS A 130 6.30 -2.37 -7.63
N LYS A 131 6.93 -3.48 -7.22
CA LYS A 131 8.01 -4.10 -7.98
C LYS A 131 7.55 -4.53 -9.38
N GLU A 132 6.43 -5.25 -9.47
CA GLU A 132 5.89 -5.71 -10.75
C GLU A 132 5.45 -4.54 -11.62
N PHE A 133 4.72 -3.60 -11.05
CA PHE A 133 4.26 -2.42 -11.77
C PHE A 133 5.42 -1.59 -12.32
N ASP A 134 6.47 -1.38 -11.53
CA ASP A 134 7.64 -0.62 -11.97
C ASP A 134 8.41 -1.35 -13.06
N HIS A 135 8.51 -2.67 -12.98
CA HIS A 135 9.10 -3.50 -14.02
C HIS A 135 8.34 -3.36 -15.35
N ASP A 136 7.02 -3.63 -15.33
CA ASP A 136 6.16 -3.53 -16.51
C ASP A 136 6.22 -2.12 -17.14
N MET A 137 6.22 -1.07 -16.29
CA MET A 137 6.30 0.31 -16.71
C MET A 137 7.66 0.69 -17.30
N ASN A 138 8.76 0.10 -16.80
CA ASN A 138 10.10 0.29 -17.36
C ASN A 138 10.22 -0.36 -18.74
N GLU A 139 9.75 -1.61 -18.88
CA GLU A 139 9.76 -2.31 -20.17
C GLU A 139 8.97 -1.55 -21.23
N LEU A 140 7.78 -1.05 -20.88
CA LEU A 140 6.98 -0.23 -21.78
C LEU A 140 7.68 1.08 -22.15
N GLY A 141 8.27 1.78 -21.17
CA GLY A 141 9.00 3.02 -21.41
C GLY A 141 10.21 2.82 -22.33
N GLU A 142 10.96 1.73 -22.15
CA GLU A 142 12.08 1.37 -23.02
C GLU A 142 11.63 1.03 -24.44
N ALA A 143 10.54 0.25 -24.59
CA ALA A 143 9.98 -0.07 -25.89
C ALA A 143 9.57 1.21 -26.66
N LEU A 144 8.89 2.14 -25.99
CA LEU A 144 8.50 3.43 -26.57
C LEU A 144 9.70 4.30 -26.92
N LYS A 145 10.72 4.35 -26.06
CA LYS A 145 11.97 5.08 -26.31
C LYS A 145 12.68 4.55 -27.55
N ASN A 146 12.77 3.24 -27.72
CA ASN A 146 13.45 2.62 -28.85
C ASN A 146 12.76 2.94 -30.19
N LEU A 147 11.43 3.00 -30.22
CA LEU A 147 10.65 3.36 -31.41
C LEU A 147 10.72 4.85 -31.77
N THR A 148 10.89 5.70 -30.75
CA THR A 148 11.02 7.15 -30.94
C THR A 148 12.44 7.57 -31.29
N SER A 149 13.46 6.85 -30.79
CA SER A 149 14.90 7.18 -30.95
C SER A 149 15.54 6.58 -32.19
N ASN A 150 15.11 5.40 -32.65
CA ASN A 150 15.66 4.76 -33.85
C ASN A 150 14.82 5.09 -35.07
N ASN A 151 15.13 6.21 -35.75
CA ASN A 151 14.85 6.50 -37.17
C ASN A 151 15.35 7.94 -37.51
N ILE A 152 16.65 8.17 -37.37
CA ILE A 152 17.40 9.23 -38.08
C ILE A 152 18.44 8.54 -38.94
#